data_AF-A0A537QJS5-F1
#
_entry.id   AF-A0A537QJS5-F1
#
_cell.length_a   1.000
_cell.length_b   1.000
_cell.length_c   1.000
_cell.angle_alpha   90.00
_cell.angle_beta   90.00
_cell.angle_gamma   90.00
#
_symmetry.space_group_name_H-M   'P 1'
#
loop_
_entity.id
_entity.type
_entity.pdbx_description
1 polymer ?
#
loop_
_entity_poly.entity_id
_entity_poly.type
_entity_poly.pdbx_seq_one_letter_code
_entity_poly.pdbx_strand_id
1 'polypeptide(L)'
;MQFATPDGKPMAGAEVRVFAPGDPNRTALTGRTDAAGKFVFDADRDGLWSAEAGSADYIARVMIRVGGETQSQNWLSPLLLVGFLMVLLAIAVWYRLLRARTRGPKA
;
A
#
# COMPACT_ATOMS: atom_id res chain seq x y z
N MET A 1 -3.35 -17.36 2.02
CA MET A 1 -2.43 -16.86 3.08
C MET A 1 -1.81 -18.04 3.82
N GLN A 2 -0.70 -17.84 4.55
CA GLN A 2 -0.01 -18.89 5.32
C GLN A 2 0.25 -18.41 6.76
N PHE A 3 -0.04 -19.26 7.72
CA PHE A 3 0.15 -19.03 9.15
C PHE A 3 1.25 -19.95 9.69
N ALA A 4 2.16 -19.35 10.46
CA ALA A 4 3.26 -20.04 11.11
C ALA A 4 3.47 -19.46 12.51
N THR A 5 4.05 -20.27 13.39
CA THR A 5 4.49 -19.87 14.72
C THR A 5 5.74 -18.98 14.64
N PRO A 6 6.18 -18.34 15.75
CA PRO A 6 7.37 -17.47 15.74
C PRO A 6 8.67 -18.17 15.32
N ASP A 7 8.77 -19.48 15.55
CA ASP A 7 9.87 -20.35 15.10
C ASP A 7 9.75 -20.79 13.63
N GLY A 8 8.71 -20.34 12.92
CA GLY A 8 8.50 -20.61 11.50
C GLY A 8 7.80 -21.93 11.20
N LYS A 9 7.37 -22.69 12.22
CA LYS A 9 6.63 -23.94 12.03
C LYS A 9 5.21 -23.65 11.51
N PRO A 10 4.72 -24.37 10.50
CA PRO A 10 3.37 -24.15 9.99
C PRO A 10 2.32 -24.45 11.06
N MET A 11 1.35 -23.55 11.21
CA MET A 11 0.21 -23.75 12.10
C MET A 11 -0.81 -24.66 11.42
N ALA A 12 -0.54 -25.97 11.38
CA ALA A 12 -1.40 -26.94 10.71
C ALA A 12 -2.70 -27.22 11.49
N GLY A 13 -3.84 -27.27 10.81
CA GLY A 13 -5.15 -27.55 11.42
C GLY A 13 -5.67 -26.48 12.39
N ALA A 14 -5.01 -25.31 12.44
CA ALA A 14 -5.40 -24.19 13.28
C ALA A 14 -6.77 -23.63 12.84
N GLU A 15 -7.60 -23.26 13.80
CA GLU A 15 -8.89 -22.63 13.51
C GLU A 15 -8.64 -21.21 13.00
N VAL A 16 -9.18 -20.90 11.82
CA VAL A 16 -9.08 -19.58 11.19
C VAL A 16 -10.43 -18.89 11.24
N ARG A 17 -10.46 -17.66 11.73
CA ARG A 17 -11.61 -16.76 11.69
C ARG A 17 -11.30 -15.58 10.79
N VAL A 18 -12.14 -15.35 9.80
CA VAL A 18 -12.01 -14.26 8.83
C VAL A 18 -13.06 -13.20 9.16
N PHE A 19 -12.67 -11.93 9.09
CA PHE A 19 -13.53 -10.78 9.34
C PHE A 19 -13.58 -9.90 8.09
N ALA A 20 -14.79 -9.49 7.72
CA ALA A 20 -15.03 -8.68 6.55
C ALA A 20 -14.68 -7.20 6.80
N PRO A 21 -14.42 -6.43 5.74
CA PRO A 21 -14.19 -4.99 5.85
C PRO A 21 -15.36 -4.28 6.54
N GLY A 22 -15.06 -3.45 7.53
CA GLY A 22 -16.05 -2.67 8.27
C GLY A 22 -16.77 -3.42 9.40
N ASP A 23 -16.54 -4.73 9.57
CA ASP A 23 -17.12 -5.52 10.66
C ASP A 23 -16.07 -6.43 11.34
N PRO A 24 -15.13 -5.85 12.11
CA PRO A 24 -14.03 -6.60 12.74
C PRO A 24 -14.48 -7.47 13.92
N ASN A 25 -15.71 -7.28 14.42
CA ASN A 25 -16.23 -8.02 15.58
C ASN A 25 -17.08 -9.22 15.16
N ARG A 26 -17.51 -9.29 13.90
CA ARG A 26 -18.31 -10.38 13.37
C ARG A 26 -17.48 -11.23 12.42
N THR A 27 -17.36 -12.51 12.75
CA THR A 27 -16.72 -13.47 11.86
C THR A 27 -17.58 -13.65 10.60
N ALA A 28 -16.97 -13.41 9.44
CA ALA A 28 -17.56 -13.63 8.13
C ALA A 28 -17.44 -15.10 7.70
N LEU A 29 -16.30 -15.72 7.99
CA LEU A 29 -16.04 -17.12 7.65
C LEU A 29 -15.12 -17.77 8.68
N THR A 30 -15.34 -19.06 8.95
CA THR A 30 -14.48 -19.87 9.80
C THR A 30 -14.00 -21.09 9.02
N GLY A 31 -12.77 -21.51 9.24
CA GLY A 31 -12.26 -22.76 8.69
C GLY A 31 -10.99 -23.22 9.38
N ARG A 32 -10.22 -24.09 8.73
CA ARG A 32 -8.94 -24.58 9.26
C ARG A 32 -7.84 -24.50 8.22
N THR A 33 -6.62 -24.25 8.70
CA THR A 33 -5.42 -24.32 7.86
C THR A 33 -5.09 -25.75 7.44
N ASP A 34 -4.45 -25.91 6.28
CA ASP A 34 -3.91 -27.18 5.82
C ASP A 34 -2.62 -27.59 6.55
N ALA A 35 -2.02 -28.73 6.17
CA ALA A 35 -0.79 -29.24 6.76
C ALA A 35 0.43 -28.29 6.59
N ALA A 36 0.40 -27.41 5.60
CA ALA A 36 1.42 -26.39 5.38
C ALA A 36 1.08 -25.05 6.07
N GLY A 37 0.01 -25.01 6.89
CA GLY A 37 -0.46 -23.80 7.55
C GLY A 37 -1.16 -22.81 6.61
N LYS A 38 -1.53 -23.23 5.40
CA LYS A 38 -2.19 -22.36 4.42
C LYS A 38 -3.70 -22.37 4.59
N PHE A 39 -4.29 -21.24 4.25
CA PHE A 39 -5.74 -21.06 4.22
C PHE A 39 -6.14 -20.19 3.02
N VAL A 40 -7.27 -20.56 2.40
CA VAL A 40 -7.86 -19.88 1.26
C VAL A 40 -9.30 -19.56 1.60
N PHE A 41 -9.73 -18.35 1.26
CA PHE A 41 -11.13 -17.93 1.31
C PHE A 41 -11.42 -17.03 0.12
N ASP A 42 -12.68 -17.02 -0.30
CA ASP A 42 -13.16 -16.12 -1.32
C ASP A 42 -13.71 -14.85 -0.68
N ALA A 43 -13.15 -13.70 -1.05
CA ALA A 43 -13.62 -12.41 -0.60
C ALA A 43 -14.78 -11.94 -1.48
N ASP A 44 -15.93 -11.65 -0.88
CA ASP A 44 -17.15 -11.25 -1.59
C ASP A 44 -17.17 -9.75 -1.98
N ARG A 45 -16.26 -8.96 -1.40
CA ARG A 45 -16.19 -7.51 -1.58
C ARG A 45 -14.77 -6.99 -1.39
N ASP A 46 -14.51 -5.83 -1.99
CA ASP A 46 -13.29 -5.09 -1.79
C ASP A 46 -13.20 -4.50 -0.38
N GLY A 47 -11.98 -4.33 0.13
CA GLY A 47 -11.70 -3.67 1.38
C GLY A 47 -10.58 -4.35 2.18
N LEU A 48 -10.41 -3.90 3.42
CA LEU A 48 -9.43 -4.48 4.34
C LEU A 48 -10.07 -5.64 5.10
N TRP A 49 -9.71 -6.85 4.68
CA TRP A 49 -10.07 -8.10 5.35
C TRP A 49 -9.06 -8.40 6.45
N SER A 50 -9.48 -9.07 7.51
CA SER A 50 -8.57 -9.63 8.51
C SER A 50 -8.85 -11.11 8.72
N ALA A 51 -7.81 -11.86 9.05
CA ALA A 51 -7.94 -13.26 9.41
C ALA A 51 -7.05 -13.61 10.58
N GLU A 52 -7.55 -14.46 11.46
CA GLU A 52 -6.91 -14.85 12.69
C GLU A 52 -6.88 -16.38 12.80
N ALA A 53 -5.69 -16.95 12.86
CA ALA A 53 -5.47 -18.38 13.09
C ALA A 53 -5.09 -18.62 14.56
N GLY A 54 -5.84 -19.46 15.26
CA GLY A 54 -5.60 -19.86 16.63
C GLY A 54 -5.08 -21.30 16.73
N SER A 55 -4.04 -21.48 17.55
CA SER A 55 -3.55 -22.77 18.03
C SER A 55 -3.57 -22.79 19.57
N ALA A 56 -3.14 -23.89 20.20
CA ALA A 56 -3.11 -23.99 21.66
C ALA A 56 -2.31 -22.86 22.34
N ASP A 57 -1.19 -22.46 21.74
CA ASP A 57 -0.22 -21.55 22.36
C ASP A 57 -0.05 -20.22 21.60
N TYR A 58 -0.51 -20.15 20.34
CA TYR A 58 -0.27 -19.01 19.46
C TYR A 58 -1.52 -18.57 18.71
N ILE A 59 -1.64 -17.25 18.56
CA ILE A 59 -2.62 -16.58 17.70
C ILE A 59 -1.85 -15.78 16.66
N ALA A 60 -2.10 -16.03 15.38
CA ALA A 60 -1.51 -15.30 14.26
C ALA A 60 -2.61 -14.52 13.53
N ARG A 61 -2.45 -13.20 13.39
CA ARG A 61 -3.40 -12.33 12.70
C ARG A 61 -2.76 -11.69 11.47
N VAL A 62 -3.50 -11.66 10.37
CA VAL A 62 -3.10 -11.01 9.11
C VAL A 62 -4.19 -10.07 8.64
N MET A 63 -3.80 -8.95 8.02
CA MET A 63 -4.71 -8.05 7.31
C MET A 63 -4.38 -8.08 5.82
N ILE A 64 -5.41 -8.23 4.99
CA ILE A 64 -5.30 -8.37 3.54
C ILE A 64 -6.20 -7.33 2.91
N ARG A 65 -5.62 -6.47 2.08
CA ARG A 65 -6.41 -5.57 1.24
C ARG A 65 -6.82 -6.33 -0.02
N VAL A 66 -8.12 -6.57 -0.15
CA VAL A 66 -8.73 -7.16 -1.34
C VAL A 66 -9.31 -6.03 -2.16
N GLY A 67 -9.03 -6.02 -3.46
CA GLY A 67 -9.43 -4.93 -4.34
C GLY A 67 -8.52 -3.70 -4.21
N GLY A 68 -8.36 -3.01 -5.34
CA GLY A 68 -7.56 -1.79 -5.45
C GLY A 68 -6.07 -2.05 -5.70
N GLU A 69 -5.70 -2.06 -6.98
CA GLU A 69 -4.54 -1.30 -7.40
C GLU A 69 -5.06 0.07 -7.86
N THR A 70 -5.35 0.98 -6.93
CA THR A 70 -4.90 2.33 -7.21
C THR A 70 -3.40 2.28 -6.97
N GLN A 71 -2.69 1.74 -7.96
CA GLN A 71 -1.39 2.29 -8.29
C GLN A 71 -1.68 3.79 -8.29
N SER A 72 -1.19 4.51 -7.28
CA SER A 72 -1.01 5.94 -7.41
C SER A 72 -0.09 6.06 -8.61
N GLN A 73 -0.70 6.03 -9.79
CA GLN A 73 -0.10 6.43 -11.02
C GLN A 73 0.17 7.88 -10.73
N ASN A 74 1.41 8.12 -10.30
CA ASN A 74 1.97 9.44 -10.07
C ASN A 74 1.84 10.14 -11.42
N TRP A 75 0.66 10.70 -11.68
CA TRP A 75 0.29 11.38 -12.91
C TRP A 75 1.24 12.56 -13.14
N LEU A 76 1.77 13.10 -12.05
CA LEU A 76 2.99 13.87 -12.00
C LEU A 76 4.18 12.91 -12.03
N SER A 77 4.51 12.42 -13.22
CA SER A 77 5.78 11.70 -13.43
C SER A 77 6.92 12.60 -12.93
N PRO A 78 7.89 12.09 -12.16
CA PRO A 78 9.01 12.89 -11.66
C PRO A 78 9.73 13.67 -12.77
N LEU A 79 9.75 13.11 -13.98
CA LEU A 79 10.30 13.73 -15.19
C LEU A 79 9.53 14.99 -15.64
N LEU A 80 8.19 14.99 -15.55
CA LEU A 80 7.37 16.17 -15.89
C LEU A 80 7.61 17.30 -14.89
N LEU A 81 7.73 16.97 -13.60
CA LEU A 81 8.02 17.94 -12.55
C LEU A 81 9.40 18.58 -12.77
N VAL A 82 10.43 17.78 -13.03
CA VAL A 82 11.79 18.26 -13.31
C VAL A 82 11.82 19.10 -14.60
N GLY A 83 11.13 18.66 -15.65
CA GLY A 83 11.02 19.40 -16.92
C GLY A 83 10.39 20.78 -16.73
N PHE A 84 9.27 20.86 -15.99
CA PHE A 84 8.61 22.13 -15.69
C PHE A 84 9.50 23.08 -14.87
N LEU A 85 10.22 22.53 -13.88
CA LEU A 85 11.13 23.31 -13.02
C LEU A 85 12.32 23.90 -13.82
N MET A 86 12.86 23.13 -14.77
CA MET A 86 13.92 23.59 -15.67
C MET A 86 13.46 24.72 -16.60
N VAL A 87 12.23 24.64 -17.12
CA VAL A 87 11.65 25.69 -17.97
C VAL A 87 11.45 26.98 -17.18
N LEU A 88 10.91 26.91 -15.96
CA LEU A 88 10.76 28.07 -15.09
C LEU A 88 12.10 28.72 -14.74
N LEU A 89 13.13 27.92 -14.46
CA LEU A 89 14.49 28.40 -14.22
C LEU A 89 15.05 29.14 -15.43
N ALA A 90 14.91 28.59 -16.64
CA ALA A 90 15.35 29.23 -17.87
C ALA A 90 14.65 30.57 -18.09
N ILE A 91 13.32 30.64 -17.88
CA ILE A 91 12.55 31.89 -17.99
C ILE A 91 13.03 32.91 -16.96
N ALA A 92 13.24 32.51 -15.70
CA ALA A 92 13.70 33.42 -14.65
C ALA A 92 15.10 33.99 -14.93
N VAL A 93 16.01 33.16 -15.43
CA VAL A 93 17.37 33.58 -15.83
C VAL A 93 17.29 34.53 -17.02
N TRP A 94 16.49 34.21 -18.03
CA TRP A 94 16.26 35.07 -19.19
C TRP A 94 15.71 36.44 -18.78
N TYR A 95 14.71 36.46 -17.90
CA TYR A 95 14.12 37.70 -17.38
C TYR A 95 15.12 38.53 -16.57
N ARG A 96 15.99 37.87 -15.79
CA ARG A 96 17.09 38.52 -15.08
C ARG A 96 18.09 39.19 -16.02
N LEU A 97 18.49 38.50 -17.10
CA LEU A 97 19.43 39.01 -18.09
C LEU A 97 18.84 40.19 -18.88
N LEU A 98 17.58 40.09 -19.30
CA LEU A 98 16.87 41.19 -19.95
C LEU A 98 16.79 42.43 -19.03
N ARG A 99 16.41 42.23 -17.76
CA ARG A 99 16.31 43.33 -16.78
C ARG A 99 17.66 43.98 -16.48
N ALA A 100 18.75 43.21 -16.49
CA ALA A 100 20.09 43.75 -16.33
C ALA A 100 20.50 44.63 -17.52
N ARG A 101 20.11 44.24 -18.75
CA ARG A 101 20.38 45.02 -19.97
C ARG A 101 19.58 46.32 -20.06
N THR A 102 18.36 46.36 -19.52
CA THR A 102 17.55 47.58 -19.49
C THR A 102 18.01 48.61 -18.45
N ARG A 103 19.02 48.27 -17.62
CA ARG A 103 19.70 49.20 -16.71
C ARG A 103 21.06 49.62 -17.28
N GLY A 104 21.08 50.07 -18.54
CA GLY A 104 22.22 50.79 -19.11
C GLY A 104 22.50 52.10 -18.37
N PRO A 105 23.73 52.63 -18.41
CA PRO A 105 24.21 53.65 -17.47
C PRO A 105 23.41 54.95 -17.62
N LYS A 106 23.02 55.54 -16.48
CA LYS A 106 22.64 56.96 -16.44
C LYS A 106 23.90 57.77 -16.79
N ALA A 107 23.90 58.36 -17.98
CA ALA A 107 24.73 59.52 -18.29
C ALA A 107 24.31 60.72 -17.41
#